data_AF-A0A7S1V816-F1
#
_entry.id   AF-A0A7S1V816-F1
#
_cell.length_a   1.000
_cell.length_b   1.000
_cell.length_c   1.000
_cell.angle_alpha   90.00
_cell.angle_beta   90.00
_cell.angle_gamma   90.00
#
_symmetry.space_group_name_H-M   'P 1'
#
loop_
_entity.id
_entity.type
_entity.pdbx_description
1 polymer ?
#
loop_
_entity_poly.entity_id
_entity_poly.type
_entity_poly.pdbx_seq_one_letter_code
_entity_poly.pdbx_strand_id
1 'polypeptide(L)'
;MPVVTIRSIPVEFPYEAYSSQLLYMEKVIQCLQDGSNGLLESPTGTGKTLSLLCAALAWRRHEVGKTRGEGGATVVKPRIVYCSRTHAQLSQVVSEMKKTAYADEVRMTVLGSRNQLCVQPRVRAIPSGGLQANKCRSMVSNGACGYHHGVEEAVRRGR
;
A
#
# COMPACT_ATOMS: atom_id res chain seq x y z
N MET A 1 -2.16 -20.85 -5.83
CA MET A 1 -3.32 -19.98 -5.54
C MET A 1 -4.30 -20.10 -6.69
N PRO A 2 -5.61 -20.33 -6.46
CA PRO A 2 -6.61 -20.32 -7.53
C PRO A 2 -6.58 -19.02 -8.33
N VAL A 3 -6.83 -19.11 -9.64
CA VAL A 3 -6.93 -17.95 -10.54
C VAL A 3 -8.38 -17.82 -10.98
N VAL A 4 -8.96 -16.65 -10.80
CA VAL A 4 -10.30 -16.32 -11.28
C VAL A 4 -10.22 -15.15 -12.25
N THR A 5 -10.79 -15.30 -13.44
CA THR A 5 -10.85 -14.23 -14.43
C THR A 5 -12.03 -13.32 -14.13
N ILE A 6 -11.77 -12.06 -13.80
CA ILE A 6 -12.78 -11.05 -13.48
C ILE A 6 -12.57 -9.86 -14.40
N ARG A 7 -13.59 -9.52 -15.21
CA ARG A 7 -13.53 -8.42 -16.21
C ARG A 7 -12.26 -8.46 -17.08
N SER A 8 -11.94 -9.65 -17.58
CA SER A 8 -10.75 -9.96 -18.40
C SER A 8 -9.41 -9.79 -17.69
N ILE A 9 -9.40 -9.73 -16.35
CA ILE A 9 -8.18 -9.67 -15.54
C ILE A 9 -8.03 -10.97 -14.76
N PRO A 10 -6.90 -11.69 -14.88
CA PRO A 10 -6.63 -12.87 -14.06
C PRO A 10 -6.30 -12.43 -12.64
N VAL A 11 -7.14 -12.81 -11.69
CA VAL A 11 -6.97 -12.53 -10.26
C VAL A 11 -6.53 -13.81 -9.55
N GLU A 12 -5.28 -13.84 -9.10
CA GLU A 12 -4.80 -14.84 -8.14
C GLU A 12 -5.36 -14.53 -6.76
N PHE A 13 -6.04 -15.52 -6.17
CA PHE A 13 -6.64 -15.40 -4.84
C PHE A 13 -6.10 -16.50 -3.90
N PRO A 14 -5.83 -16.22 -2.61
CA PRO A 14 -5.17 -17.20 -1.74
C PRO A 14 -5.95 -18.49 -1.48
N TYR A 15 -7.26 -18.48 -1.69
CA TYR A 15 -8.17 -19.61 -1.48
C TYR A 15 -9.29 -19.57 -2.55
N GLU A 16 -10.23 -20.51 -2.50
CA GLU A 16 -11.39 -20.48 -3.37
C GLU A 16 -12.34 -19.34 -2.96
N ALA A 17 -12.52 -18.36 -3.84
CA ALA A 17 -13.26 -17.15 -3.53
C ALA A 17 -14.77 -17.40 -3.46
N TYR A 18 -15.41 -16.87 -2.42
CA TYR A 18 -16.87 -16.90 -2.30
C TYR A 18 -17.54 -15.98 -3.32
N SER A 19 -18.81 -16.24 -3.65
CA SER A 19 -19.61 -15.40 -4.56
C SER A 19 -19.61 -13.91 -4.18
N SER A 20 -19.72 -13.60 -2.89
CA SER A 20 -19.65 -12.22 -2.38
C SER A 20 -18.29 -11.57 -2.60
N GLN A 21 -17.20 -12.34 -2.52
CA GLN A 21 -15.85 -11.86 -2.77
C GLN A 21 -15.63 -11.63 -4.27
N LEU A 22 -16.13 -12.52 -5.12
CA LEU A 22 -16.11 -12.36 -6.58
C LEU A 22 -16.84 -11.09 -7.01
N LEU A 23 -18.05 -10.87 -6.50
CA LEU A 23 -18.83 -9.66 -6.76
C LEU A 23 -18.09 -8.40 -6.28
N TYR A 24 -17.50 -8.44 -5.07
CA TYR A 24 -16.74 -7.32 -4.55
C TYR A 24 -15.53 -6.99 -5.43
N MET A 25 -14.75 -8.01 -5.82
CA MET A 25 -13.59 -7.85 -6.71
C MET A 25 -14.00 -7.34 -8.10
N GLU A 26 -15.12 -7.81 -8.65
CA GLU A 26 -15.67 -7.33 -9.90
C GLU A 26 -15.96 -5.82 -9.86
N LYS A 27 -16.62 -5.35 -8.79
CA LYS A 27 -16.91 -3.91 -8.64
C LYS A 27 -15.66 -3.07 -8.42
N VAL A 28 -14.65 -3.58 -7.70
CA VAL A 28 -13.35 -2.91 -7.60
C VAL A 28 -12.70 -2.75 -8.98
N ILE A 29 -12.61 -3.84 -9.76
CA ILE A 29 -11.98 -3.81 -11.09
C ILE A 29 -12.78 -2.92 -12.04
N GLN A 30 -14.10 -2.94 -11.96
CA GLN A 30 -14.97 -2.05 -12.74
C GLN A 30 -14.63 -0.58 -12.48
N CYS A 31 -14.60 -0.13 -11.21
CA CYS A 31 -14.27 1.25 -10.89
C CYS A 31 -12.88 1.66 -11.40
N LEU A 32 -11.89 0.76 -11.30
CA LEU A 32 -10.53 1.00 -11.78
C LEU A 32 -10.44 1.11 -13.31
N GLN A 33 -11.16 0.26 -14.05
CA GLN A 33 -11.22 0.30 -15.52
C GLN A 33 -11.97 1.53 -16.03
N ASP A 34 -13.07 1.89 -15.37
CA ASP A 34 -13.94 3.00 -15.75
C ASP A 34 -13.36 4.37 -15.30
N GLY A 35 -12.28 4.36 -14.50
CA GLY A 35 -11.69 5.59 -13.94
C GLY A 35 -12.63 6.31 -12.96
N SER A 36 -13.49 5.58 -12.25
CA SER A 36 -14.55 6.12 -11.41
C SER A 36 -14.35 5.85 -9.92
N ASN A 37 -15.06 6.61 -9.08
CA ASN A 37 -15.08 6.40 -7.64
C ASN A 37 -16.09 5.30 -7.27
N GLY A 38 -15.71 4.39 -6.37
CA GLY A 38 -16.59 3.31 -5.89
C GLY A 38 -16.89 3.43 -4.40
N LEU A 39 -18.17 3.35 -4.03
CA LEU A 39 -18.61 3.14 -2.64
C LEU A 39 -19.03 1.67 -2.48
N LEU A 40 -18.13 0.85 -1.93
CA LEU A 40 -18.30 -0.60 -1.87
C LEU A 40 -18.51 -1.08 -0.43
N GLU A 41 -19.74 -1.46 -0.12
CA GLU A 41 -20.10 -2.06 1.16
C GLU A 41 -19.97 -3.60 1.11
N SER A 42 -19.58 -4.19 2.23
CA SER A 42 -19.74 -5.63 2.44
C SER A 42 -19.88 -5.91 3.96
N PRO A 43 -20.45 -7.05 4.39
CA PRO A 43 -20.53 -7.45 5.82
C PRO A 43 -19.18 -7.83 6.43
N THR A 44 -18.93 -7.53 7.71
CA THR A 44 -17.67 -7.89 8.40
C THR A 44 -17.38 -9.39 8.32
N GLY A 45 -16.10 -9.77 8.34
CA GLY A 45 -15.69 -11.19 8.26
C GLY A 45 -15.65 -11.81 6.87
N THR A 46 -16.10 -11.13 5.81
CA THR A 46 -16.15 -11.68 4.43
C THR A 46 -14.86 -11.50 3.62
N GLY A 47 -13.75 -11.11 4.26
CA GLY A 47 -12.46 -10.96 3.56
C GLY A 47 -12.32 -9.72 2.67
N LYS A 48 -13.10 -8.64 2.89
CA LYS A 48 -13.00 -7.35 2.18
C LYS A 48 -11.58 -6.90 1.87
N THR A 49 -10.71 -6.92 2.88
CA THR A 49 -9.32 -6.46 2.76
C THR A 49 -8.58 -7.29 1.70
N LEU A 50 -8.73 -8.60 1.73
CA LEU A 50 -8.06 -9.49 0.80
C LEU A 50 -8.64 -9.37 -0.61
N SER A 51 -9.97 -9.34 -0.75
CA SER A 51 -10.65 -9.08 -2.02
C SER A 51 -10.19 -7.76 -2.66
N LEU A 52 -10.14 -6.68 -1.87
CA LEU A 52 -9.70 -5.37 -2.34
C LEU A 52 -8.24 -5.39 -2.80
N LEU A 53 -7.33 -5.97 -2.01
CA LEU A 53 -5.92 -6.08 -2.35
C LEU A 53 -5.72 -6.89 -3.63
N CYS A 54 -6.26 -8.11 -3.70
CA CYS A 54 -6.10 -8.99 -4.86
C CYS A 54 -6.64 -8.35 -6.14
N ALA A 55 -7.84 -7.76 -6.10
CA ALA A 55 -8.43 -7.09 -7.26
C ALA A 55 -7.58 -5.90 -7.74
N ALA A 56 -7.17 -5.01 -6.83
CA ALA A 56 -6.40 -3.82 -7.18
C ALA A 56 -5.00 -4.16 -7.71
N LEU A 57 -4.35 -5.18 -7.12
CA LEU A 57 -3.02 -5.62 -7.52
C LEU A 57 -3.02 -6.39 -8.83
N ALA A 58 -4.02 -7.25 -9.05
CA ALA A 58 -4.24 -7.92 -10.33
C ALA A 58 -4.45 -6.91 -11.46
N TRP A 59 -5.33 -5.92 -11.24
CA TRP A 59 -5.55 -4.84 -12.20
C TRP A 59 -4.26 -4.08 -12.50
N ARG A 60 -3.53 -3.67 -11.46
CA ARG A 60 -2.24 -2.98 -11.63
C ARG A 60 -1.20 -3.82 -12.39
N ARG A 61 -1.13 -5.13 -12.16
CA ARG A 61 -0.22 -6.03 -12.88
C ARG A 61 -0.62 -6.08 -14.36
N HIS A 62 -1.90 -6.18 -14.65
CA HIS A 62 -2.45 -6.21 -16.01
C HIS A 62 -2.19 -4.91 -16.79
N GLU A 63 -2.38 -3.74 -16.16
CA GLU A 63 -2.11 -2.43 -16.81
C GLU A 63 -0.62 -2.24 -17.15
N VAL A 64 0.28 -2.76 -16.33
CA VAL A 64 1.72 -2.79 -16.63
C VAL A 64 2.05 -3.78 -17.75
N GLY A 65 1.27 -4.85 -17.91
CA GLY A 65 1.41 -5.84 -18.97
C GLY A 65 1.01 -5.32 -20.34
N LYS A 66 -0.15 -4.64 -20.45
CA LYS A 66 -0.65 -4.06 -21.72
C LYS A 66 0.35 -3.11 -22.37
N THR A 67 0.92 -2.24 -21.55
CA THR A 67 1.78 -1.14 -21.98
C THR A 67 3.18 -1.59 -22.43
N ARG A 68 3.53 -2.88 -22.28
CA ARG A 68 4.75 -3.47 -22.85
C ARG A 68 4.60 -3.91 -24.31
N GLY A 69 3.38 -4.05 -24.82
CA GLY A 69 3.09 -4.56 -26.17
C GLY A 69 2.86 -3.49 -27.24
N GLU A 70 2.61 -2.23 -26.85
CA GLU A 70 2.29 -1.12 -27.76
C GLU A 70 3.38 -0.05 -27.66
N GLY A 71 3.98 0.31 -28.80
CA GLY A 71 5.26 1.02 -28.88
C GLY A 71 5.38 2.32 -28.09
N GLY A 72 6.52 2.46 -27.39
CA GLY A 72 7.22 3.73 -27.15
C GLY A 72 6.68 4.70 -26.08
N ALA A 73 5.46 4.53 -25.56
CA ALA A 73 4.95 5.41 -24.50
C ALA A 73 5.54 5.03 -23.12
N THR A 74 6.06 6.02 -22.39
CA THR A 74 6.57 5.83 -21.02
C THR A 74 5.48 5.28 -20.10
N VAL A 75 5.66 4.02 -19.67
CA VAL A 75 4.73 3.26 -18.83
C VAL A 75 4.55 3.94 -17.47
N VAL A 76 3.38 4.54 -17.22
CA VAL A 76 3.03 5.02 -15.87
C VAL A 76 2.47 3.84 -15.08
N LYS A 77 3.32 3.14 -14.32
CA LYS A 77 2.89 2.10 -13.37
C LYS A 77 2.01 2.73 -12.27
N PRO A 78 0.70 2.41 -12.17
CA PRO A 78 -0.16 3.02 -11.17
C PRO A 78 0.36 2.79 -9.75
N ARG A 79 0.25 3.78 -8.87
CA ARG A 79 0.60 3.68 -7.45
C ARG A 79 -0.67 3.48 -6.63
N ILE A 80 -0.71 2.44 -5.81
CA ILE A 80 -1.84 2.17 -4.92
C ILE A 80 -1.53 2.79 -3.55
N VAL A 81 -2.44 3.62 -3.04
CA VAL A 81 -2.37 4.19 -1.70
C VAL A 81 -3.49 3.58 -0.87
N TYR A 82 -3.14 2.83 0.17
CA TYR A 82 -4.09 2.23 1.08
C TYR A 82 -4.20 3.07 2.37
N CYS A 83 -5.37 3.63 2.62
CA CYS A 83 -5.63 4.43 3.81
C CYS A 83 -6.42 3.61 4.83
N SER A 84 -6.00 3.69 6.10
CA SER A 84 -6.70 3.04 7.21
C SER A 84 -6.76 3.97 8.42
N ARG A 85 -7.68 3.71 9.36
CA ARG A 85 -7.90 4.58 10.51
C ARG A 85 -6.86 4.39 11.60
N THR A 86 -6.35 3.17 11.79
CA THR A 86 -5.36 2.87 12.84
C THR A 86 -4.17 2.08 12.31
N HIS A 87 -3.02 2.20 12.98
CA HIS A 87 -1.84 1.41 12.65
C HIS A 87 -2.07 -0.09 12.86
N ALA A 88 -2.89 -0.50 13.83
CA ALA A 88 -3.25 -1.91 14.02
C ALA A 88 -3.98 -2.49 12.80
N GLN A 89 -4.87 -1.71 12.17
CA GLN A 89 -5.52 -2.10 10.92
C GLN A 89 -4.51 -2.19 9.77
N LEU A 90 -3.56 -1.26 9.67
CA LEU A 90 -2.48 -1.35 8.67
C LEU A 90 -1.62 -2.60 8.86
N SER A 91 -1.29 -2.98 10.11
CA SER A 91 -0.57 -4.22 10.39
C SER A 91 -1.35 -5.45 9.93
N GLN A 92 -2.68 -5.46 10.09
CA GLN A 92 -3.53 -6.53 9.56
C GLN A 92 -3.50 -6.56 8.03
N VAL A 93 -3.60 -5.40 7.37
CA VAL A 93 -3.50 -5.29 5.90
C VAL A 93 -2.16 -5.82 5.39
N VAL A 94 -1.05 -5.50 6.06
CA VAL A 94 0.28 -6.03 5.72
C VAL A 94 0.31 -7.55 5.89
N SER A 95 -0.30 -8.09 6.93
CA SER A 95 -0.40 -9.54 7.14
C SER A 95 -1.21 -10.22 6.03
N GLU A 96 -2.36 -9.65 5.64
CA GLU A 96 -3.16 -10.15 4.52
C GLU A 96 -2.42 -10.05 3.19
N MET A 97 -1.72 -8.94 2.93
CA MET A 97 -0.92 -8.74 1.73
C MET A 97 0.12 -9.85 1.55
N LYS A 98 0.81 -10.24 2.64
CA LYS A 98 1.80 -11.32 2.64
C LYS A 98 1.23 -12.70 2.30
N LYS A 99 -0.08 -12.89 2.43
CA LYS A 99 -0.75 -14.15 2.05
C LYS A 99 -1.04 -14.24 0.55
N THR A 100 -0.80 -13.18 -0.22
CA THR A 100 -1.13 -13.12 -1.65
C THR A 100 0.08 -13.42 -2.54
N ALA A 101 -0.16 -13.92 -3.75
CA ALA A 101 0.89 -14.12 -4.76
C ALA A 101 1.56 -12.81 -5.21
N TYR A 102 0.95 -11.66 -4.88
CA TYR A 102 1.47 -10.34 -5.23
C TYR A 102 2.53 -9.82 -4.24
N ALA A 103 2.76 -10.51 -3.12
CA ALA A 103 3.63 -10.05 -2.05
C ALA A 103 5.08 -9.81 -2.52
N ASP A 104 5.59 -10.70 -3.36
CA ASP A 104 6.97 -10.64 -3.84
C ASP A 104 7.17 -9.65 -5.00
N GLU A 105 6.10 -9.33 -5.73
CA GLU A 105 6.15 -8.44 -6.88
C GLU A 105 5.95 -6.95 -6.53
N VAL A 106 5.34 -6.68 -5.38
CA VAL A 106 4.92 -5.33 -5.01
C VAL A 106 5.67 -4.84 -3.78
N ARG A 107 6.47 -3.80 -3.99
CA ARG A 107 7.06 -3.01 -2.90
C ARG A 107 5.97 -2.21 -2.19
N MET A 108 5.79 -2.47 -0.90
CA MET A 108 4.88 -1.75 0.00
C MET A 108 5.67 -0.95 1.02
N THR A 109 5.17 0.21 1.42
CA THR A 109 5.73 1.02 2.52
C THR A 109 4.59 1.54 3.38
N VAL A 110 4.73 1.42 4.70
CA VAL A 110 3.78 1.95 5.67
C VAL A 110 4.22 3.33 6.10
N LEU A 111 3.36 4.33 5.92
CA LEU A 111 3.59 5.67 6.44
C LEU A 111 2.98 5.80 7.84
N GLY A 112 3.66 6.52 8.72
CA GLY A 112 3.26 6.66 10.11
C GLY A 112 3.83 7.91 10.76
N SER A 113 3.29 8.25 11.94
CA SER A 113 3.78 9.39 12.71
C SER A 113 5.18 9.14 13.27
N ARG A 114 5.85 10.21 13.73
CA ARG A 114 7.14 10.13 14.40
C ARG A 114 7.08 9.22 15.63
N ASN A 115 5.94 9.16 16.32
CA ASN A 115 5.79 8.34 17.52
C ASN A 115 6.03 6.86 17.22
N GLN A 116 5.70 6.42 16.00
CA GLN A 116 5.80 5.04 15.60
C GLN A 116 7.11 4.71 14.86
N LEU A 117 7.62 5.66 14.07
CA LEU A 117 8.71 5.40 13.10
C LEU A 117 10.01 6.17 13.39
N CYS A 118 10.06 7.02 14.43
CA CYS A 118 11.29 7.74 14.75
C CYS A 118 12.36 6.80 15.34
N VAL A 119 13.54 6.80 14.72
CA VAL A 119 14.68 5.95 15.13
C VAL A 119 15.65 6.66 16.07
N GLN A 120 15.59 7.99 16.19
CA GLN A 120 16.48 8.78 17.05
C GLN A 120 16.12 8.58 18.54
N PRO A 121 16.97 7.95 19.38
CA PRO A 121 16.58 7.57 20.74
C PRO A 121 16.10 8.75 21.60
N ARG A 122 16.74 9.92 21.49
CA ARG A 122 16.37 11.13 22.25
C ARG A 122 14.97 11.68 21.89
N VAL A 123 14.51 11.43 20.66
CA VAL A 123 13.19 11.86 20.20
C VAL A 123 12.18 10.76 20.49
N ARG A 124 12.52 9.50 20.17
CA ARG A 124 11.66 8.33 20.40
C ARG A 124 11.25 8.15 21.86
N ALA A 125 12.12 8.50 22.81
CA ALA A 125 11.83 8.41 24.25
C ALA A 125 10.74 9.38 24.74
N ILE A 126 10.34 10.38 23.94
CA ILE A 126 9.31 11.36 24.34
C ILE A 126 7.91 10.76 24.12
N PRO A 127 7.09 10.60 25.19
CA PRO A 127 5.77 9.97 25.06
C PRO A 127 4.71 10.83 24.35
N SER A 128 4.76 12.15 24.55
CA SER A 128 3.82 13.10 23.94
C SER A 128 4.20 13.39 22.50
N GLY A 129 3.30 13.12 21.56
CA GLY A 129 3.55 13.33 20.13
C GLY A 129 3.82 14.79 19.75
N GLY A 130 3.17 15.74 20.43
CA GLY A 130 3.41 17.17 20.20
C GLY A 130 4.83 17.57 20.62
N LEU A 131 5.25 17.17 21.83
CA LEU A 131 6.60 17.42 22.33
C LEU A 131 7.66 16.69 21.48
N GLN A 132 7.35 15.47 21.05
CA GLN A 132 8.22 14.69 20.17
C GLN A 132 8.43 15.40 18.84
N ALA A 133 7.35 15.89 18.21
CA ALA A 133 7.43 16.63 16.95
C ALA A 133 8.25 17.93 17.10
N ASN A 134 8.05 18.67 18.19
CA ASN A 134 8.82 19.88 18.50
C ASN A 134 10.30 19.57 18.67
N LYS A 135 10.65 18.55 19.46
CA LYS A 135 12.04 18.13 19.67
C LYS A 135 12.69 17.68 18.37
N CYS A 136 11.97 16.91 17.56
CA CYS A 136 12.44 16.47 16.25
C CYS A 136 12.77 17.66 15.35
N ARG A 137 11.86 18.64 15.22
CA ARG A 137 12.09 19.85 14.44
C ARG A 137 13.31 20.63 14.93
N SER A 138 13.43 20.85 16.23
CA SER A 138 14.57 21.54 16.84
C SER A 138 15.90 20.80 16.62
N MET A 139 15.91 19.46 16.69
CA MET A 139 17.13 18.70 16.43
C MET A 139 17.53 18.72 14.96
N VAL A 140 16.58 18.70 14.04
CA VAL A 140 16.84 18.79 12.61
C VAL A 140 17.36 20.18 12.24
N SER A 141 16.74 21.26 12.72
CA SER A 141 17.18 22.63 12.44
C SER A 141 18.59 22.91 12.94
N ASN A 142 18.96 22.31 14.07
CA ASN A 142 20.26 22.52 14.70
C ASN A 142 21.35 21.55 14.22
N GLY A 143 21.09 20.75 13.17
CA GLY A 143 22.07 19.79 12.65
C GLY A 143 22.32 18.57 13.56
N ALA A 144 21.53 18.40 14.63
CA ALA A 144 21.78 17.41 15.68
C ALA A 144 21.14 16.03 15.40
N CYS A 145 20.43 15.87 14.27
CA CYS A 145 19.77 14.62 13.90
C CYS A 145 20.53 13.86 12.82
N GLY A 146 21.53 13.07 13.21
CA GLY A 146 22.35 12.28 12.27
C GLY A 146 21.54 11.37 11.33
N TYR A 147 20.43 10.79 11.80
CA TYR A 147 19.56 9.96 10.97
C TYR A 147 18.88 10.73 9.83
N HIS A 148 18.46 11.98 10.08
CA HIS A 148 17.82 12.79 9.06
C HIS A 148 18.83 13.23 7.99
N HIS A 149 19.97 13.76 8.43
CA HIS A 149 21.02 14.20 7.52
C HIS A 149 21.62 13.04 6.71
N GLY A 150 21.81 11.87 7.33
CA GLY A 150 22.27 10.67 6.64
C GLY A 150 21.32 10.21 5.53
N VAL A 151 20.00 10.29 5.76
CA VAL A 151 18.99 10.01 4.71
C VAL A 151 19.03 11.07 3.62
N GLU A 152 19.07 12.36 3.96
CA GLU A 152 19.16 13.42 2.95
C GLU A 152 20.40 13.28 2.08
N GLU A 153 21.54 12.94 2.68
CA GLU A 153 22.78 12.71 1.96
C GLU A 153 22.70 11.48 1.04
N ALA A 154 22.09 10.38 1.51
CA ALA A 154 21.86 9.20 0.69
C ALA A 154 20.98 9.51 -0.53
N VAL A 155 19.89 10.27 -0.32
CA VAL A 155 18.99 10.72 -1.40
C VAL A 155 19.73 11.60 -2.40
N ARG A 156 20.56 12.55 -1.93
CA ARG A 156 21.40 13.39 -2.82
C ARG A 156 22.40 12.57 -3.63
N ARG A 157 22.89 11.45 -3.08
CA ARG A 157 23.80 10.50 -3.76
C ARG A 157 23.07 9.52 -4.70
N GLY A 158 21.75 9.65 -4.86
CA GLY A 158 20.95 8.81 -5.76
C GLY A 158 20.79 7.36 -5.29
N ARG A 159 20.87 7.11 -3.98
CA ARG A 159 20.65 5.79 -3.37
C ARG A 159 19.24 5.65 -2.82
#